data_AF-A0A3Q8ZIV1-F1
#
_entry.id   AF-A0A3Q8ZIV1-F1
#
_cell.length_a   1.000
_cell.length_b   1.000
_cell.length_c   1.000
_cell.angle_alpha   90.00
_cell.angle_beta   90.00
_cell.angle_gamma   90.00
#
_symmetry.space_group_name_H-M   'P 1'
#
loop_
_entity.id
_entity.type
_entity.pdbx_description
1 polymer ?
#
loop_
_entity_poly.entity_id
_entity_poly.type
_entity_poly.pdbx_seq_one_letter_code
_entity_poly.pdbx_strand_id
1 'polypeptide(L)'
;MPRKLGVGKESRIGKGKRWPVPATAAARVKTFEIYRYDPDSGDNPVIDIFEIDLDNCGPMVLDALIRIKNKVDPTLTFRRSCREGVCGSCAMNIDGTNWLACTRYIAETDGSATIYPLSNLRIIKDLVPDLTHMFAQYSLIEPWLHSKAPAPERERLQSPAERAELDGYYECILCFCCTSGCPSHWWNGDRFLGPAALLHAYRWLIDSRDEATGERLDDLEDPFRLYRCHTILNCTRTCPKGLNPGKAIAEIKKMIVERTG
;
A
#
# COMPACT_ATOMS: atom_id res chain seq x y z
N MET A 1 -0.18 -11.93 -15.55
CA MET A 1 0.66 -12.91 -14.83
C MET A 1 0.30 -14.33 -15.25
N PRO A 2 1.26 -15.20 -15.60
CA PRO A 2 0.99 -16.61 -15.83
C PRO A 2 0.54 -17.27 -14.51
N ARG A 3 -0.74 -17.65 -14.43
CA ARG A 3 -1.41 -18.07 -13.19
C ARG A 3 -0.91 -19.39 -12.57
N LYS A 4 -0.01 -20.12 -13.26
CA LYS A 4 0.37 -21.51 -12.92
C LYS A 4 1.82 -21.90 -13.23
N LEU A 5 2.69 -20.97 -13.63
CA LEU A 5 4.05 -21.35 -14.07
C LEU A 5 4.93 -21.70 -12.86
N GLY A 6 5.22 -22.99 -12.67
CA GLY A 6 6.19 -23.48 -11.67
C GLY A 6 5.76 -23.44 -10.20
N VAL A 7 4.53 -23.01 -9.88
CA VAL A 7 4.05 -22.92 -8.49
C VAL A 7 3.43 -24.24 -7.99
N GLY A 8 3.69 -24.57 -6.73
CA GLY A 8 3.15 -25.74 -6.04
C GLY A 8 1.62 -25.72 -6.01
N LYS A 9 1.00 -26.88 -5.76
CA LYS A 9 -0.46 -27.04 -5.91
C LYS A 9 -1.22 -26.09 -4.99
N GLU A 10 -0.74 -25.91 -3.77
CA GLU A 10 -1.22 -25.01 -2.71
C GLU A 10 -1.15 -23.51 -3.08
N SER A 11 -0.32 -23.15 -4.06
CA SER A 11 -0.14 -21.75 -4.49
C SER A 11 -0.85 -21.42 -5.81
N ARG A 12 -1.66 -22.36 -6.35
CA ARG A 12 -2.35 -22.17 -7.62
C ARG A 12 -3.68 -21.46 -7.41
N ILE A 13 -3.88 -20.39 -8.17
CA ILE A 13 -5.16 -19.69 -8.22
C ILE A 13 -6.10 -20.41 -9.20
N GLY A 14 -7.25 -20.84 -8.70
CA GLY A 14 -8.29 -21.55 -9.43
C GLY A 14 -9.21 -20.63 -10.25
N LYS A 15 -10.15 -21.26 -10.97
CA LYS A 15 -11.29 -20.56 -11.60
C LYS A 15 -12.44 -20.53 -10.60
N GLY A 16 -12.99 -19.35 -10.35
CA GLY A 16 -14.12 -19.15 -9.46
C GLY A 16 -15.45 -19.08 -10.21
N LYS A 17 -16.45 -18.48 -9.54
CA LYS A 17 -17.81 -18.27 -10.05
C LYS A 17 -17.84 -17.10 -11.04
N ARG A 18 -18.80 -17.13 -11.96
CA ARG A 18 -19.13 -15.99 -12.83
C ARG A 18 -20.52 -15.47 -12.51
N TRP A 19 -20.63 -14.15 -12.38
CA TRP A 19 -21.85 -13.42 -12.06
C TRP A 19 -22.18 -12.48 -13.22
N PRO A 20 -22.95 -12.94 -14.23
CA PRO A 20 -23.30 -12.13 -15.39
C PRO A 20 -24.36 -11.08 -15.05
N VAL A 21 -24.39 -9.98 -15.80
CA VAL A 21 -25.53 -9.04 -15.78
C VAL A 21 -26.71 -9.67 -16.53
N PRO A 22 -27.97 -9.53 -16.06
CA PRO A 22 -29.13 -10.03 -16.81
C PRO A 22 -29.18 -9.46 -18.23
N ALA A 23 -29.55 -10.29 -19.22
CA ALA A 23 -29.54 -9.93 -20.64
C ALA A 23 -30.42 -8.71 -21.00
N THR A 24 -31.36 -8.35 -20.13
CA THR A 24 -32.29 -7.23 -20.29
C THR A 24 -31.77 -5.90 -19.73
N ALA A 25 -30.58 -5.87 -19.11
CA ALA A 25 -30.28 -4.85 -18.09
C ALA A 25 -29.17 -3.83 -18.41
N ALA A 26 -28.40 -3.87 -19.51
CA ALA A 26 -27.31 -2.88 -19.65
C ALA A 26 -26.83 -2.58 -21.06
N ALA A 27 -26.58 -1.28 -21.33
CA ALA A 27 -25.82 -0.80 -22.47
C ALA A 27 -24.31 -0.70 -22.16
N ARG A 28 -23.92 -0.53 -20.89
CA ARG A 28 -22.51 -0.36 -20.46
C ARG A 28 -22.12 -1.33 -19.34
N VAL A 29 -21.63 -2.51 -19.71
CA VAL A 29 -21.16 -3.55 -18.77
C VAL A 29 -19.65 -3.48 -18.61
N LYS A 30 -19.17 -3.58 -17.36
CA LYS A 30 -17.75 -3.75 -17.01
C LYS A 30 -17.52 -5.08 -16.32
N THR A 31 -16.44 -5.76 -16.70
CA THR A 31 -16.02 -7.01 -16.06
C THR A 31 -14.96 -6.75 -15.01
N PHE A 32 -15.12 -7.35 -13.83
CA PHE A 32 -14.14 -7.39 -12.75
C PHE A 32 -13.74 -8.83 -12.45
N GLU A 33 -12.45 -9.12 -12.52
CA GLU A 33 -11.84 -10.38 -12.11
C GLU A 33 -11.25 -10.22 -10.71
N ILE A 34 -11.92 -10.77 -9.70
CA ILE A 34 -11.62 -10.49 -8.30
C ILE A 34 -11.04 -11.74 -7.63
N TYR A 35 -9.89 -11.56 -6.96
CA TYR A 35 -9.31 -12.57 -6.09
C TYR A 35 -10.23 -12.89 -4.91
N ARG A 36 -10.49 -14.18 -4.73
CA ARG A 36 -11.30 -14.73 -3.63
C ARG A 36 -10.50 -15.75 -2.84
N TYR A 37 -10.64 -15.68 -1.52
CA TYR A 37 -10.05 -16.65 -0.61
C TYR A 37 -10.87 -16.72 0.67
N ASP A 38 -11.28 -17.92 1.05
CA ASP A 38 -11.98 -18.20 2.30
C ASP A 38 -11.10 -19.07 3.20
N PRO A 39 -10.61 -18.56 4.34
CA PRO A 39 -9.72 -19.34 5.21
C PRO A 39 -10.41 -20.57 5.82
N ASP A 40 -11.74 -20.57 5.89
CA ASP A 40 -12.52 -21.64 6.52
C ASP A 40 -12.82 -22.82 5.57
N SER A 41 -12.61 -22.67 4.26
CA SER A 41 -12.94 -23.74 3.29
C SER A 41 -11.85 -24.79 3.15
N GLY A 42 -10.60 -24.47 3.49
CA GLY A 42 -9.44 -25.32 3.19
C GLY A 42 -9.04 -25.36 1.71
N ASP A 43 -9.75 -24.62 0.85
CA ASP A 43 -9.48 -24.54 -0.58
C ASP A 43 -8.44 -23.48 -0.93
N ASN A 44 -7.83 -23.64 -2.10
CA ASN A 44 -6.98 -22.60 -2.67
C ASN A 44 -7.79 -21.37 -3.12
N PRO A 45 -7.14 -20.20 -3.24
CA PRO A 45 -7.76 -19.01 -3.81
C PRO A 45 -8.26 -19.22 -5.23
N VAL A 46 -9.30 -18.46 -5.61
CA VAL A 46 -9.89 -18.47 -6.96
C VAL A 46 -10.06 -17.06 -7.50
N ILE A 47 -10.32 -16.95 -8.80
CA ILE A 47 -10.76 -15.69 -9.43
C ILE A 47 -12.24 -15.80 -9.77
N ASP A 48 -13.06 -15.01 -9.10
CA ASP A 48 -14.46 -14.81 -9.49
C ASP A 48 -14.54 -13.70 -10.54
N ILE A 49 -15.54 -13.82 -11.42
CA ILE A 49 -15.82 -12.85 -12.48
C ILE A 49 -17.15 -12.18 -12.17
N PHE A 50 -17.15 -10.86 -12.03
CA PHE A 50 -18.35 -10.05 -11.81
C PHE A 50 -18.57 -9.12 -12.99
N GLU A 51 -19.73 -9.20 -13.63
CA GLU A 51 -20.16 -8.22 -14.60
C GLU A 51 -21.04 -7.18 -13.91
N ILE A 52 -20.73 -5.90 -14.12
CA ILE A 52 -21.39 -4.79 -13.45
C ILE A 52 -21.88 -3.80 -14.49
N ASP A 53 -23.18 -3.49 -14.40
CA ASP A 53 -23.79 -2.37 -15.11
C ASP A 53 -23.30 -1.03 -14.53
N LEU A 54 -22.58 -0.28 -15.36
CA LEU A 54 -21.99 1.00 -14.99
C LEU A 54 -23.01 2.14 -14.92
N ASP A 55 -24.20 1.99 -15.50
CA ASP A 55 -25.26 3.01 -15.38
C ASP A 55 -25.86 3.05 -13.96
N ASN A 56 -25.68 1.96 -13.20
CA ASN A 56 -26.12 1.81 -11.82
C ASN A 56 -24.93 1.70 -10.83
N CYS A 57 -23.76 2.21 -11.21
CA CYS A 57 -22.54 2.16 -10.40
C CYS A 57 -21.84 3.52 -10.35
N GLY A 58 -21.26 3.86 -9.19
CA GLY A 58 -20.37 5.02 -9.09
C GLY A 58 -19.09 4.84 -9.92
N PRO A 59 -18.33 5.93 -10.14
CA PRO A 59 -17.21 5.93 -11.07
C PRO A 59 -15.95 5.24 -10.55
N MET A 60 -15.84 4.99 -9.24
CA MET A 60 -14.64 4.45 -8.62
C MET A 60 -14.70 2.93 -8.50
N VAL A 61 -13.55 2.26 -8.53
CA VAL A 61 -13.45 0.81 -8.30
C VAL A 61 -14.07 0.42 -6.95
N LEU A 62 -13.92 1.26 -5.91
CA LEU A 62 -14.57 1.02 -4.62
C LEU A 62 -16.11 0.99 -4.73
N ASP A 63 -16.72 1.82 -5.57
CA ASP A 63 -18.17 1.84 -5.75
C ASP A 63 -18.64 0.51 -6.37
N ALA A 64 -17.88 -0.05 -7.32
CA ALA A 64 -18.12 -1.37 -7.88
C ALA A 64 -18.00 -2.47 -6.82
N LEU A 65 -16.94 -2.46 -5.99
CA LEU A 65 -16.75 -3.44 -4.91
C LEU A 65 -17.89 -3.40 -3.88
N ILE A 66 -18.33 -2.20 -3.49
CA ILE A 66 -19.48 -2.02 -2.59
C ILE A 66 -20.77 -2.52 -3.24
N ARG A 67 -20.99 -2.23 -4.53
CA ARG A 67 -22.16 -2.72 -5.26
C ARG A 67 -22.17 -4.25 -5.34
N ILE A 68 -21.04 -4.88 -5.69
CA ILE A 68 -20.90 -6.33 -5.72
C ILE A 68 -21.28 -6.92 -4.37
N LYS A 69 -20.68 -6.41 -3.28
CA LYS A 69 -20.98 -6.90 -1.93
C LYS A 69 -22.45 -6.73 -1.56
N ASN A 70 -23.04 -5.58 -1.86
CA ASN A 70 -24.40 -5.26 -1.39
C ASN A 70 -25.51 -5.92 -2.22
N LYS A 71 -25.26 -6.22 -3.50
CA LYS A 71 -26.31 -6.58 -4.46
C LYS A 71 -26.08 -7.89 -5.20
N VAL A 72 -24.86 -8.44 -5.17
CA VAL A 72 -24.49 -9.64 -5.95
C VAL A 72 -24.00 -10.74 -5.03
N ASP A 73 -22.92 -10.50 -4.28
CA ASP A 73 -22.31 -11.49 -3.38
C ASP A 73 -21.89 -10.86 -2.04
N PRO A 74 -22.69 -11.02 -0.97
CA PRO A 74 -22.39 -10.46 0.34
C PRO A 74 -21.16 -11.06 1.01
N THR A 75 -20.62 -12.17 0.49
CA THR A 75 -19.43 -12.83 1.05
C THR A 75 -18.13 -12.11 0.66
N LEU A 76 -18.14 -11.28 -0.40
CA LEU A 76 -16.96 -10.52 -0.82
C LEU A 76 -16.48 -9.60 0.31
N THR A 77 -15.20 -9.72 0.67
CA THR A 77 -14.61 -9.03 1.81
C THR A 77 -13.43 -8.15 1.40
N PHE A 78 -13.45 -6.88 1.84
CA PHE A 78 -12.39 -5.89 1.61
C PHE A 78 -12.42 -4.80 2.68
N ARG A 79 -11.30 -4.09 2.87
CA ARG A 79 -11.21 -2.95 3.79
C ARG A 79 -11.58 -1.64 3.08
N ARG A 80 -12.33 -0.78 3.76
CA ARG A 80 -12.70 0.58 3.30
C ARG A 80 -13.13 1.45 4.49
N SER A 81 -12.95 2.76 4.37
CA SER A 81 -13.48 3.74 5.34
C SER A 81 -13.82 5.08 4.67
N CYS A 82 -12.85 5.99 4.49
CA CYS A 82 -13.09 7.41 4.13
C CYS A 82 -13.73 7.70 2.76
N ARG A 83 -13.53 6.83 1.76
CA ARG A 83 -13.94 7.01 0.34
C ARG A 83 -13.29 8.17 -0.44
N GLU A 84 -12.33 8.89 0.12
CA GLU A 84 -11.71 10.07 -0.51
C GLU A 84 -10.17 10.01 -0.56
N GLY A 85 -9.59 8.83 -0.30
CA GLY A 85 -8.16 8.61 -0.48
C GLY A 85 -7.26 9.14 0.65
N VAL A 86 -7.78 9.26 1.87
CA VAL A 86 -7.03 9.77 3.03
C VAL A 86 -6.70 8.71 4.09
N CYS A 87 -7.56 7.71 4.32
CA CYS A 87 -7.33 6.71 5.39
C CYS A 87 -6.40 5.54 5.02
N GLY A 88 -6.07 5.37 3.74
CA GLY A 88 -5.23 4.27 3.23
C GLY A 88 -5.86 2.87 3.23
N SER A 89 -7.04 2.65 3.83
CA SER A 89 -7.55 1.30 4.10
C SER A 89 -7.89 0.45 2.86
N CYS A 90 -8.28 1.06 1.75
CA CYS A 90 -8.70 0.35 0.52
C CYS A 90 -7.57 0.14 -0.49
N ALA A 91 -6.33 0.08 0.00
CA ALA A 91 -5.17 -0.26 -0.79
C ALA A 91 -5.25 -1.70 -1.29
N MET A 92 -5.13 -1.89 -2.60
CA MET A 92 -5.16 -3.18 -3.27
C MET A 92 -4.45 -3.09 -4.62
N ASN A 93 -4.25 -4.21 -5.28
CA ASN A 93 -3.69 -4.26 -6.63
C ASN A 93 -4.83 -4.23 -7.66
N ILE A 94 -4.79 -3.24 -8.56
CA ILE A 94 -5.77 -3.01 -9.62
C ILE A 94 -4.99 -2.98 -10.94
N ASP A 95 -5.24 -3.93 -11.83
CA ASP A 95 -4.53 -4.08 -13.12
C ASP A 95 -3.00 -4.11 -12.97
N GLY A 96 -2.53 -4.87 -11.97
CA GLY A 96 -1.10 -5.02 -11.70
C GLY A 96 -0.47 -3.86 -10.93
N THR A 97 -1.20 -2.76 -10.68
CA THR A 97 -0.69 -1.58 -9.96
C THR A 97 -1.33 -1.44 -8.58
N ASN A 98 -0.53 -1.21 -7.54
CA ASN A 98 -1.09 -0.96 -6.20
C ASN A 98 -1.68 0.45 -6.15
N TRP A 99 -2.96 0.55 -5.79
CA TRP A 99 -3.68 1.82 -5.71
C TRP A 99 -4.77 1.79 -4.62
N LEU A 100 -5.41 2.93 -4.38
CA LEU A 100 -6.59 3.00 -3.52
C LEU A 100 -7.85 2.81 -4.36
N ALA A 101 -8.66 1.81 -4.05
CA ALA A 101 -9.89 1.55 -4.82
C ALA A 101 -10.84 2.76 -4.88
N CYS A 102 -10.84 3.62 -3.85
CA CYS A 102 -11.69 4.80 -3.79
C CYS A 102 -11.23 5.98 -4.66
N THR A 103 -10.02 5.93 -5.20
CA THR A 103 -9.46 6.97 -6.08
C THR A 103 -8.96 6.39 -7.40
N ARG A 104 -9.36 5.15 -7.73
CA ARG A 104 -9.14 4.55 -9.04
C ARG A 104 -10.43 4.62 -9.83
N TYR A 105 -10.44 5.39 -10.91
CA TYR A 105 -11.58 5.44 -11.81
C TYR A 105 -11.72 4.12 -12.57
N ILE A 106 -12.94 3.60 -12.68
CA ILE A 106 -13.24 2.41 -13.49
C ILE A 106 -12.88 2.65 -14.96
N ALA A 107 -13.03 3.89 -15.45
CA ALA A 107 -12.67 4.27 -16.81
C ALA A 107 -11.16 4.13 -17.11
N GLU A 108 -10.30 4.13 -16.08
CA GLU A 108 -8.84 3.97 -16.19
C GLU A 108 -8.36 2.52 -15.99
N THR A 109 -9.30 1.58 -15.88
CA THR A 109 -9.01 0.15 -15.72
C THR A 109 -9.16 -0.59 -17.04
N ASP A 110 -8.44 -1.71 -17.18
CA ASP A 110 -8.49 -2.59 -18.35
C ASP A 110 -9.91 -3.11 -18.63
N GLY A 111 -10.20 -3.55 -19.86
CA GLY A 111 -11.53 -4.04 -20.26
C GLY A 111 -12.11 -5.08 -19.30
N SER A 112 -11.27 -6.02 -18.86
CA SER A 112 -11.52 -6.90 -17.71
C SER A 112 -10.60 -6.48 -16.57
N ALA A 113 -11.11 -5.68 -15.64
CA ALA A 113 -10.32 -5.11 -14.56
C ALA A 113 -9.97 -6.20 -13.54
N THR A 114 -8.68 -6.39 -13.27
CA THR A 114 -8.20 -7.40 -12.32
C THR A 114 -7.98 -6.79 -10.94
N ILE A 115 -8.54 -7.42 -9.91
CA ILE A 115 -8.48 -6.94 -8.53
C ILE A 115 -7.88 -8.03 -7.64
N TYR A 116 -6.70 -7.73 -7.08
CA TYR A 116 -5.98 -8.61 -6.17
C TYR A 116 -5.71 -7.87 -4.85
N PRO A 117 -5.50 -8.59 -3.74
CA PRO A 117 -4.96 -7.96 -2.53
C PRO A 117 -3.57 -7.37 -2.80
N LEU A 118 -3.07 -6.56 -1.87
CA LEU A 118 -1.70 -6.08 -1.89
C LEU A 118 -0.71 -7.26 -2.02
N SER A 119 0.21 -7.16 -2.98
CA SER A 119 1.19 -8.19 -3.33
C SER A 119 2.11 -8.57 -2.17
N ASN A 120 2.52 -9.84 -2.16
CA ASN A 120 3.49 -10.43 -1.22
C ASN A 120 3.13 -10.27 0.26
N LEU A 121 1.83 -10.36 0.57
CA LEU A 121 1.34 -10.40 1.94
C LEU A 121 0.55 -11.67 2.17
N ARG A 122 0.55 -12.14 3.42
CA ARG A 122 -0.38 -13.18 3.84
C ARG A 122 -1.80 -12.64 3.71
N ILE A 123 -2.67 -13.39 3.08
CA ILE A 123 -4.08 -12.98 2.91
C ILE A 123 -4.91 -13.59 4.03
N ILE A 124 -5.70 -12.76 4.70
CA ILE A 124 -6.63 -13.18 5.75
C ILE A 124 -7.91 -13.71 5.11
N LYS A 125 -8.53 -12.92 4.22
CA LYS A 125 -9.74 -13.27 3.46
C LYS A 125 -9.89 -12.35 2.25
N ASP A 126 -10.21 -12.90 1.08
CA ASP A 126 -10.43 -12.13 -0.16
C ASP A 126 -9.36 -11.03 -0.38
N LEU A 127 -9.76 -9.75 -0.36
CA LEU A 127 -8.88 -8.59 -0.61
C LEU A 127 -8.27 -8.01 0.68
N VAL A 128 -8.26 -8.78 1.77
CA VAL A 128 -7.80 -8.34 3.10
C VAL A 128 -6.45 -8.96 3.42
N PRO A 129 -5.32 -8.26 3.19
CA PRO A 129 -4.01 -8.72 3.60
C PRO A 129 -3.79 -8.55 5.12
N ASP A 130 -2.86 -9.30 5.68
CA ASP A 130 -2.30 -9.05 7.00
C ASP A 130 -1.25 -7.93 6.92
N LEU A 131 -1.47 -6.86 7.69
CA LEU A 131 -0.59 -5.68 7.73
C LEU A 131 0.22 -5.60 9.04
N THR A 132 0.11 -6.60 9.92
CA THR A 132 0.74 -6.59 11.25
C THR A 132 2.24 -6.34 11.16
N HIS A 133 2.92 -7.06 10.25
CA HIS A 133 4.36 -6.90 10.03
C HIS A 133 4.74 -5.51 9.52
N MET A 134 3.92 -4.92 8.64
CA MET A 134 4.17 -3.58 8.11
C MET A 134 4.09 -2.51 9.19
N PHE A 135 3.12 -2.62 10.08
CA PHE A 135 3.00 -1.73 11.23
C PHE A 135 4.12 -1.95 12.25
N ALA A 136 4.54 -3.20 12.48
CA ALA A 136 5.70 -3.49 13.32
C ALA A 136 6.96 -2.82 12.79
N GLN A 137 7.22 -2.88 11.47
CA GLN A 137 8.36 -2.18 10.85
C GLN A 137 8.25 -0.66 10.96
N TYR A 138 7.05 -0.09 10.87
CA TYR A 138 6.82 1.32 11.12
C TYR A 138 7.08 1.72 12.58
N SER A 139 6.77 0.86 13.55
CA SER A 139 7.08 1.13 14.95
C SER A 139 8.58 1.11 15.25
N LEU A 140 9.38 0.31 14.51
CA LEU A 140 10.83 0.22 14.70
C LEU A 140 11.59 1.51 14.41
N ILE A 141 11.02 2.45 13.64
CA ILE A 141 11.66 3.74 13.34
C ILE A 141 11.34 4.81 14.40
N GLU A 142 10.64 4.43 15.47
CA GLU A 142 10.22 5.30 16.57
C GLU A 142 9.56 6.61 16.08
N PRO A 143 8.39 6.53 15.42
CA PRO A 143 7.85 7.62 14.61
C PRO A 143 7.14 8.69 15.44
N TRP A 144 7.79 9.20 16.48
CA TRP A 144 7.37 10.31 17.32
C TRP A 144 8.56 11.26 17.57
N LEU A 145 8.29 12.47 18.05
CA LEU A 145 9.33 13.48 18.28
C LEU A 145 10.24 13.09 19.45
N HIS A 146 11.55 13.04 19.23
CA HIS A 146 12.54 12.84 20.28
C HIS A 146 13.14 14.18 20.66
N SER A 147 13.08 14.53 21.94
CA SER A 147 13.72 15.73 22.47
C SER A 147 14.32 15.42 23.83
N LYS A 148 15.61 15.74 23.98
CA LYS A 148 16.37 15.70 25.22
C LYS A 148 16.06 16.92 26.09
N ALA A 149 15.66 18.03 25.47
CA ALA A 149 15.19 19.22 26.18
C ALA A 149 13.84 18.96 26.88
N PRO A 150 13.63 19.54 28.09
CA PRO A 150 12.33 19.48 28.76
C PRO A 150 11.24 20.14 27.90
N ALA A 151 9.99 19.76 28.11
CA ALA A 151 8.87 20.39 27.43
C ALA A 151 8.87 21.90 27.70
N PRO A 152 8.89 22.76 26.66
CA PRO A 152 8.88 24.20 26.84
C PRO A 152 7.54 24.70 27.41
N GLU A 153 7.52 25.88 28.01
CA GLU A 153 6.28 26.55 28.49
C GLU A 153 5.33 26.94 27.33
N ARG A 154 5.84 27.00 26.10
CA ARG A 154 5.12 27.32 24.86
C ARG A 154 5.44 26.31 23.77
N GLU A 155 5.02 26.55 22.53
CA GLU A 155 5.32 25.69 21.39
C GLU A 155 6.83 25.63 21.10
N ARG A 156 7.30 24.48 20.58
CA ARG A 156 8.63 24.39 19.96
C ARG A 156 8.62 25.21 18.67
N LEU A 157 9.53 26.19 18.57
CA LEU A 157 9.63 27.06 17.40
C LEU A 157 10.19 26.29 16.20
N GLN A 158 9.63 26.57 15.02
CA GLN A 158 10.09 26.05 13.74
C GLN A 158 9.79 27.12 12.69
N SER A 159 10.78 27.50 11.88
CA SER A 159 10.59 28.47 10.81
C SER A 159 9.72 27.90 9.69
N PRO A 160 9.05 28.76 8.89
CA PRO A 160 8.30 28.29 7.72
C PRO A 160 9.15 27.49 6.72
N ALA A 161 10.44 27.83 6.58
CA ALA A 161 11.37 27.11 5.71
C ALA A 161 11.65 25.69 6.24
N GLU A 162 11.98 25.53 7.52
CA GLU A 162 12.19 24.21 8.13
C GLU A 162 10.92 23.36 8.12
N ARG A 163 9.75 23.97 8.32
CA ARG A 163 8.47 23.26 8.20
C ARG A 163 8.22 22.79 6.77
N ALA A 164 8.55 23.59 5.76
CA ALA A 164 8.35 23.24 4.36
C ALA A 164 9.19 22.04 3.92
N GLU A 165 10.35 21.80 4.56
CA GLU A 165 11.15 20.58 4.31
C GLU A 165 10.39 19.28 4.63
N LEU A 166 9.35 19.34 5.47
CA LEU A 166 8.51 18.17 5.78
C LEU A 166 7.48 17.84 4.68
N ASP A 167 7.19 18.78 3.78
CA ASP A 167 6.23 18.60 2.69
C ASP A 167 6.68 17.47 1.74
N GLY A 168 5.74 16.62 1.36
CA GLY A 168 6.00 15.40 0.59
C GLY A 168 6.36 14.17 1.43
N TYR A 169 6.41 14.29 2.77
CA TYR A 169 6.66 13.18 3.68
C TYR A 169 5.55 12.97 4.73
N TYR A 170 5.02 14.01 5.37
CA TYR A 170 3.98 13.84 6.41
C TYR A 170 2.61 13.45 5.84
N GLU A 171 2.38 13.65 4.54
CA GLU A 171 1.13 13.32 3.83
C GLU A 171 0.99 11.82 3.58
N CYS A 172 1.99 11.01 3.96
CA CYS A 172 1.92 9.56 3.87
C CYS A 172 0.80 9.03 4.77
N ILE A 173 -0.12 8.27 4.15
CA ILE A 173 -1.32 7.75 4.80
C ILE A 173 -1.18 6.29 5.26
N LEU A 174 0.04 5.76 5.31
CA LEU A 174 0.34 4.37 5.68
C LEU A 174 -0.53 3.32 4.95
N CYS A 175 -0.81 3.54 3.66
CA CYS A 175 -1.57 2.59 2.83
C CYS A 175 -0.74 1.35 2.40
N PHE A 176 0.58 1.42 2.55
CA PHE A 176 1.55 0.39 2.16
C PHE A 176 1.56 -0.02 0.68
N CYS A 177 0.89 0.70 -0.23
CA CYS A 177 1.00 0.47 -1.67
C CYS A 177 2.46 0.43 -2.15
N CYS A 178 3.28 1.37 -1.65
CA CYS A 178 4.69 1.48 -2.01
C CYS A 178 5.51 0.28 -1.51
N THR A 179 5.28 -0.16 -0.27
CA THR A 179 6.03 -1.28 0.33
C THR A 179 5.65 -2.60 -0.32
N SER A 180 4.35 -2.88 -0.42
CA SER A 180 3.85 -4.05 -1.14
C SER A 180 4.13 -3.99 -2.64
N GLY A 181 4.47 -2.83 -3.21
CA GLY A 181 4.87 -2.71 -4.62
C GLY A 181 6.37 -2.90 -4.87
N CYS A 182 7.18 -3.01 -3.81
CA CYS A 182 8.64 -3.05 -3.89
C CYS A 182 9.17 -4.50 -3.98
N PRO A 183 9.80 -4.91 -5.09
CA PRO A 183 10.32 -6.27 -5.22
C PRO A 183 11.38 -6.62 -4.17
N SER A 184 12.16 -5.64 -3.72
CA SER A 184 13.16 -5.90 -2.67
C SER A 184 12.51 -6.26 -1.33
N HIS A 185 11.37 -5.64 -1.01
CA HIS A 185 10.57 -6.01 0.16
C HIS A 185 9.90 -7.37 -0.02
N TRP A 186 9.59 -7.80 -1.25
CA TRP A 186 9.06 -9.14 -1.46
C TRP A 186 10.01 -10.24 -1.01
N TRP A 187 11.30 -10.03 -1.28
CA TRP A 187 12.34 -11.03 -1.01
C TRP A 187 12.97 -10.90 0.38
N ASN A 188 13.00 -9.69 0.94
CA ASN A 188 13.72 -9.40 2.19
C ASN A 188 12.84 -8.66 3.20
N GLY A 189 11.52 -8.80 3.10
CA GLY A 189 10.56 -8.02 3.88
C GLY A 189 10.64 -8.28 5.38
N ASP A 190 11.23 -9.39 5.81
CA ASP A 190 11.55 -9.73 7.20
C ASP A 190 12.57 -8.76 7.83
N ARG A 191 13.49 -8.20 7.03
CA ARG A 191 14.58 -7.32 7.52
C ARG A 191 14.63 -5.95 6.88
N PHE A 192 14.30 -5.83 5.60
CA PHE A 192 14.20 -4.54 4.90
C PHE A 192 12.93 -3.83 5.33
N LEU A 193 13.06 -2.63 5.92
CA LEU A 193 11.93 -1.87 6.48
C LEU A 193 10.90 -1.46 5.42
N GLY A 194 11.36 -1.29 4.18
CA GLY A 194 10.51 -0.90 3.07
C GLY A 194 10.24 0.60 2.97
N PRO A 195 9.73 1.05 1.81
CA PRO A 195 9.62 2.46 1.48
C PRO A 195 8.65 3.27 2.35
N ALA A 196 7.56 2.68 2.88
CA ALA A 196 6.66 3.42 3.75
C ALA A 196 7.35 3.81 5.07
N ALA A 197 7.97 2.84 5.75
CA ALA A 197 8.70 3.08 6.99
C ALA A 197 9.90 4.02 6.76
N LEU A 198 10.69 3.79 5.70
CA LEU A 198 11.86 4.64 5.42
C LEU A 198 11.50 6.08 5.01
N LEU A 199 10.36 6.29 4.34
CA LEU A 199 9.86 7.66 4.09
C LEU A 199 9.52 8.37 5.41
N HIS A 200 8.87 7.67 6.35
CA HIS A 200 8.61 8.23 7.67
C HIS A 200 9.87 8.40 8.51
N ALA A 201 10.87 7.53 8.37
CA ALA A 201 12.15 7.70 9.05
C ALA A 201 12.83 9.00 8.58
N TYR A 202 12.87 9.21 7.25
CA TYR A 202 13.38 10.46 6.69
C TYR A 202 12.62 11.68 7.22
N ARG A 203 11.28 11.63 7.27
CA ARG A 203 10.43 12.70 7.84
C ARG A 203 10.85 13.11 9.26
N TRP A 204 11.37 12.19 10.08
CA TRP A 204 11.85 12.50 11.42
C TRP A 204 13.31 12.95 11.44
N LEU A 205 14.16 12.38 10.56
CA LEU A 205 15.56 12.75 10.41
C LEU A 205 15.76 14.23 10.06
N ILE A 206 14.82 14.82 9.30
CA ILE A 206 14.88 16.22 8.85
C ILE A 206 13.95 17.18 9.61
N ASP A 207 13.24 16.73 10.64
CA ASP A 207 12.44 17.63 11.46
C ASP A 207 13.36 18.41 12.39
N SER A 208 13.45 19.74 12.22
CA SER A 208 14.35 20.60 13.02
C SER A 208 14.10 20.58 14.52
N ARG A 209 12.96 20.01 14.95
CA ARG A 209 12.58 19.87 16.36
C ARG A 209 13.05 18.54 16.97
N ASP A 210 13.45 17.56 16.15
CA ASP A 210 13.89 16.24 16.61
C ASP A 210 15.39 16.26 16.93
N GLU A 211 15.76 15.81 18.12
CA GLU A 211 17.13 15.83 18.64
C GLU A 211 17.80 14.45 18.58
N ALA A 212 17.19 13.48 17.88
CA ALA A 212 17.67 12.10 17.79
C ALA A 212 18.16 11.70 16.39
N THR A 213 18.46 12.65 15.49
CA THR A 213 18.94 12.35 14.13
C THR A 213 20.12 11.37 14.13
N GLY A 214 21.10 11.55 15.02
CA GLY A 214 22.25 10.64 15.13
C GLY A 214 21.86 9.21 15.51
N GLU A 215 21.02 9.06 16.54
CA GLU A 215 20.54 7.76 17.03
C GLU A 215 19.68 7.05 15.96
N ARG A 216 18.79 7.78 15.28
CA ARG A 216 17.97 7.26 14.18
C ARG A 216 18.80 6.81 12.99
N LEU A 217 19.87 7.52 12.64
CA LEU A 217 20.78 7.09 11.56
C LEU A 217 21.54 5.83 11.95
N ASP A 218 22.01 5.73 13.20
CA ASP A 218 22.71 4.54 13.70
C ASP A 218 21.78 3.30 13.66
N ASP A 219 20.51 3.45 14.01
CA ASP A 219 19.52 2.37 13.93
C ASP A 219 19.20 1.93 12.48
N LEU A 220 19.39 2.82 11.50
CA LEU A 220 19.19 2.52 10.09
C LEU A 220 20.44 1.93 9.41
N GLU A 221 21.62 2.09 10.02
CA GLU A 221 22.90 1.60 9.54
C GLU A 221 23.06 0.08 9.76
N ASP A 222 22.15 -0.69 9.16
CA ASP A 222 22.18 -2.16 9.09
C ASP A 222 22.17 -2.62 7.62
N PRO A 223 22.91 -3.69 7.24
CA PRO A 223 23.01 -4.16 5.86
C PRO A 223 21.68 -4.51 5.16
N PHE A 224 20.59 -4.62 5.92
CA PHE A 224 19.25 -4.93 5.42
C PHE A 224 18.24 -3.80 5.60
N ARG A 225 18.16 -3.17 6.79
CA ARG A 225 17.12 -2.18 7.14
C ARG A 225 16.96 -1.09 6.08
N LEU A 226 18.06 -0.58 5.54
CA LEU A 226 18.11 0.47 4.52
C LEU A 226 18.66 -0.02 3.16
N TYR A 227 19.77 -0.78 3.18
CA TYR A 227 20.59 -1.01 1.98
C TYR A 227 20.05 -2.03 0.98
N ARG A 228 18.93 -2.71 1.27
CA ARG A 228 18.21 -3.51 0.26
C ARG A 228 17.43 -2.65 -0.74
N CYS A 229 17.38 -1.33 -0.59
CA CYS A 229 16.84 -0.47 -1.64
C CYS A 229 17.81 -0.39 -2.83
N HIS A 230 17.44 -1.03 -3.94
CA HIS A 230 18.17 -1.05 -5.21
C HIS A 230 17.61 -0.09 -6.27
N THR A 231 16.95 1.00 -5.84
CA THR A 231 16.46 2.07 -6.74
C THR A 231 15.55 1.55 -7.86
N ILE A 232 14.65 0.61 -7.53
CA ILE A 232 13.67 0.03 -8.47
C ILE A 232 12.55 1.04 -8.81
N LEU A 233 12.30 2.01 -7.92
CA LEU A 233 11.34 3.13 -8.09
C LEU A 233 9.86 2.77 -8.26
N ASN A 234 9.47 1.48 -8.15
CA ASN A 234 8.07 1.09 -8.04
C ASN A 234 7.33 1.82 -6.91
N CYS A 235 8.02 2.09 -5.80
CA CYS A 235 7.47 2.75 -4.61
C CYS A 235 6.92 4.15 -4.92
N THR A 236 7.67 4.95 -5.71
CA THR A 236 7.27 6.28 -6.15
C THR A 236 6.16 6.20 -7.18
N ARG A 237 6.29 5.31 -8.17
CA ARG A 237 5.28 5.13 -9.24
C ARG A 237 3.91 4.75 -8.70
N THR A 238 3.86 3.94 -7.64
CA THR A 238 2.61 3.37 -7.11
C THR A 238 2.05 4.17 -5.93
N CYS A 239 2.66 5.30 -5.54
CA CYS A 239 2.18 6.08 -4.41
C CYS A 239 0.88 6.83 -4.80
N PRO A 240 -0.28 6.52 -4.21
CA PRO A 240 -1.55 7.16 -4.58
C PRO A 240 -1.63 8.63 -4.13
N LYS A 241 -0.66 9.08 -3.32
CA LYS A 241 -0.52 10.47 -2.85
C LYS A 241 0.54 11.25 -3.61
N GLY A 242 1.19 10.63 -4.61
CA GLY A 242 2.24 11.29 -5.41
C GLY A 242 3.54 11.57 -4.64
N LEU A 243 3.77 10.89 -3.50
CA LEU A 243 4.98 11.06 -2.70
C LEU A 243 6.16 10.33 -3.34
N ASN A 244 7.39 10.67 -2.92
CA ASN A 244 8.61 10.08 -3.46
C ASN A 244 9.45 9.32 -2.40
N PRO A 245 9.02 8.12 -1.96
CA PRO A 245 9.80 7.28 -1.06
C PRO A 245 11.18 6.93 -1.60
N GLY A 246 11.33 6.78 -2.92
CA GLY A 246 12.62 6.51 -3.56
C GLY A 246 13.64 7.61 -3.28
N LYS A 247 13.23 8.89 -3.40
CA LYS A 247 14.05 10.04 -3.05
C LYS A 247 14.37 10.05 -1.55
N ALA A 248 13.37 9.89 -0.68
CA ALA A 248 13.57 9.86 0.77
C ALA A 248 14.65 8.83 1.18
N ILE A 249 14.59 7.61 0.64
CA ILE A 249 15.59 6.57 0.91
C ILE A 249 16.99 6.97 0.42
N ALA A 250 17.07 7.64 -0.74
CA ALA A 250 18.36 8.11 -1.26
C ALA A 250 18.97 9.21 -0.36
N GLU A 251 18.16 10.14 0.15
CA GLU A 251 18.62 11.17 1.08
C GLU A 251 19.08 10.57 2.41
N ILE A 252 18.38 9.57 2.97
CA ILE A 252 18.87 8.84 4.16
C ILE A 252 20.27 8.26 3.92
N LYS A 253 20.47 7.58 2.78
CA LYS A 253 21.78 7.01 2.44
C LYS A 253 22.86 8.09 2.34
N LYS A 254 22.52 9.26 1.79
CA LYS A 254 23.43 10.40 1.68
C LYS A 254 23.81 10.93 3.07
N MET A 255 22.84 11.12 3.97
CA MET A 255 23.09 11.56 5.35
C MET A 255 24.05 10.64 6.09
N ILE A 256 23.93 9.31 5.91
CA ILE A 256 24.85 8.35 6.53
C ILE A 256 26.28 8.53 5.97
N VAL A 257 26.43 8.64 4.65
CA VAL A 257 27.74 8.82 4.02
C VAL A 257 28.41 10.12 4.48
N GLU A 258 27.66 11.23 4.51
CA GLU A 258 28.15 12.55 4.94
C GLU A 258 28.53 12.58 6.44
N ARG A 259 27.96 11.71 7.26
CA ARG A 259 28.35 11.58 8.68
C ARG A 259 29.66 10.82 8.86
N THR A 260 29.95 9.86 7.99
CA THR A 260 31.13 8.99 8.07
C THR A 260 32.39 9.53 7.38
N GLY A 261 32.24 10.55 6.52
CA GLY A 261 33.33 11.20 5.80
C GLY A 261 33.80 12.48 6.48
#